data_AF-A0A822FVE1-F1
#
_entry.id   AF-A0A822FVE1-F1
#
_cell.length_a   1.000
_cell.length_b   1.000
_cell.length_c   1.000
_cell.angle_alpha   90.00
_cell.angle_beta   90.00
_cell.angle_gamma   90.00
#
_symmetry.space_group_name_H-M   'P 1'
#
loop_
_entity.id
_entity.type
_entity.pdbx_description
1 polymer ?
#
loop_
_entity_poly.entity_id
_entity_poly.type
_entity_poly.pdbx_seq_one_letter_code
_entity_poly.pdbx_strand_id
1 'polypeptide(L)'
;YQVDLKLTSDDDPQLRELTDYIRQEVDGTGWDRMGKVLLKIGQFDKAEELYMALLEQASDDSDRAYISNMLGWVKRDQGQYEEAVAFCEQSLKIKQKTLPKDDPSLATMYNNIAQVYNNMGDYSKALEFCEKSHKINEKALPSNHP
;
A
#
# COMPACT_ATOMS: atom_id res chain seq x y z
N TYR A 1 19.19 2.05 7.42
CA TYR A 1 18.73 2.17 6.02
C TYR A 1 18.91 3.61 5.60
N GLN A 2 19.70 3.90 4.56
CA GLN A 2 19.89 5.27 4.09
C GLN A 2 19.17 5.41 2.74
N VAL A 3 17.87 5.68 2.81
CA VAL A 3 17.07 5.96 1.62
C VAL A 3 17.53 7.34 1.13
N ASP A 4 18.24 7.38 0.00
CA ASP A 4 18.68 8.65 -0.61
C ASP A 4 17.49 9.30 -1.33
N LEU A 5 16.58 9.85 -0.53
CA LEU A 5 15.42 10.58 -1.00
C LEU A 5 15.79 12.01 -1.34
N LYS A 6 15.42 12.46 -2.53
CA LYS A 6 15.53 13.87 -2.94
C LYS A 6 14.45 14.75 -2.30
N LEU A 7 13.69 14.23 -1.33
CA LEU A 7 12.78 15.00 -0.46
C LEU A 7 13.48 16.16 0.29
N THR A 8 14.81 16.20 0.32
CA THR A 8 15.59 17.28 0.97
C THR A 8 15.63 18.60 0.22
N SER A 9 15.22 18.64 -1.06
CA SER A 9 15.02 19.90 -1.77
C SER A 9 13.69 20.59 -1.40
N ASP A 10 12.98 20.09 -0.38
CA ASP A 10 11.69 20.63 0.00
C ASP A 10 11.78 22.02 0.63
N ASP A 11 10.97 22.94 0.08
CA ASP A 11 10.71 24.27 0.64
C ASP A 11 9.91 24.22 1.98
N ASP A 12 9.58 23.03 2.48
CA ASP A 12 8.87 22.79 3.74
C ASP A 12 9.86 22.42 4.87
N PRO A 13 10.13 23.33 5.83
CA PRO A 13 11.06 23.08 6.92
C PRO A 13 10.66 21.91 7.83
N GLN A 14 9.36 21.65 8.00
CA GLN A 14 8.88 20.57 8.88
C GLN A 14 9.15 19.21 8.26
N LEU A 15 8.95 19.10 6.95
CA LEU A 15 9.20 17.86 6.23
C LEU A 15 10.69 17.54 6.16
N ARG A 16 11.54 18.58 6.01
CA ARG A 16 12.99 18.44 6.09
C ARG A 16 13.45 17.95 7.47
N GLU A 17 12.98 18.57 8.55
CA GLU A 17 13.32 18.16 9.92
C GLU A 17 12.90 16.70 10.19
N LEU A 18 11.68 16.33 9.79
CA LEU A 18 11.19 14.96 9.90
C LEU A 18 12.05 13.96 9.12
N THR A 19 12.47 14.32 7.90
CA THR A 19 13.35 13.49 7.07
C THR A 19 14.71 13.26 7.76
N ASP A 20 15.31 14.32 8.31
CA ASP A 20 16.60 14.24 9.00
C ASP A 20 16.51 13.46 10.32
N TYR A 21 15.38 13.52 11.01
CA TYR A 21 15.08 12.70 12.17
C TYR A 21 14.94 11.21 11.79
N ILE A 22 14.14 10.88 10.77
CA ILE A 22 13.92 9.48 10.33
C ILE A 22 15.23 8.83 9.85
N ARG A 23 16.14 9.58 9.24
CA ARG A 23 17.47 9.06 8.83
C ARG A 23 18.32 8.56 9.99
N GLN A 24 18.06 9.04 11.20
CA GLN A 24 18.75 8.61 12.41
C GLN A 24 18.09 7.37 13.03
N GLU A 25 16.87 7.02 12.61
CA GLU A 25 16.20 5.80 13.06
C GLU A 25 16.86 4.56 12.46
N VAL A 26 16.94 3.51 13.28
CA VAL A 26 17.59 2.23 12.90
C VAL A 26 16.59 1.29 12.24
N ASP A 27 15.29 1.48 12.49
CA ASP A 27 14.20 0.69 11.92
C ASP A 27 13.51 1.39 10.75
N GLY A 28 12.85 0.63 9.89
CA GLY A 28 12.17 1.14 8.69
C GLY A 28 10.82 1.82 8.98
N THR A 29 10.41 1.95 10.24
CA THR A 29 9.04 2.38 10.58
C THR A 29 8.83 3.89 10.40
N GLY A 30 9.89 4.69 10.50
CA GLY A 30 9.83 6.13 10.26
C GLY A 30 9.37 6.49 8.85
N TRP A 31 9.95 5.85 7.84
CA TRP A 31 9.59 6.09 6.44
C TRP A 31 8.15 5.68 6.13
N ASP A 32 7.65 4.59 6.72
CA ASP A 32 6.24 4.22 6.59
C ASP A 32 5.30 5.28 7.17
N ARG A 33 5.61 5.78 8.38
CA ARG A 33 4.82 6.86 9.02
C ARG A 33 4.83 8.12 8.16
N MET A 34 5.98 8.48 7.59
CA MET A 34 6.11 9.63 6.71
C MET A 34 5.24 9.48 5.46
N GLY A 35 5.25 8.33 4.79
CA GLY A 35 4.38 8.08 3.63
C GLY A 35 2.89 8.23 3.95
N LYS A 36 2.45 7.73 5.11
CA LYS A 36 1.08 7.91 5.60
C LYS A 36 0.74 9.38 5.89
N VAL A 37 1.68 10.15 6.42
CA VAL A 37 1.49 11.59 6.65
C VAL A 37 1.36 12.32 5.31
N LEU A 38 2.25 12.05 4.35
CA LEU A 38 2.22 12.65 3.02
C LEU A 38 0.87 12.42 2.32
N LEU A 39 0.35 11.19 2.37
CA LEU A 39 -1.00 10.86 1.89
C LEU A 39 -2.08 11.71 2.57
N LYS A 40 -2.05 11.83 3.91
CA LYS A 40 -3.06 12.59 4.66
C LYS A 40 -3.06 14.09 4.37
N ILE A 41 -1.90 14.66 4.06
CA ILE A 41 -1.77 16.08 3.74
C ILE A 41 -1.87 16.36 2.23
N GLY A 42 -2.21 15.36 1.42
CA GLY A 42 -2.41 15.49 -0.03
C GLY A 42 -1.13 15.63 -0.85
N GLN A 43 0.04 15.32 -0.27
CA GLN A 43 1.33 15.36 -0.95
C GLN A 43 1.59 14.04 -1.69
N PHE A 44 0.71 13.70 -2.64
CA PHE A 44 0.71 12.38 -3.29
C PHE A 44 1.97 12.12 -4.11
N ASP A 45 2.48 13.11 -4.84
CA ASP A 45 3.70 12.96 -5.64
C ASP A 45 4.93 12.64 -4.78
N LYS A 46 4.99 13.24 -3.57
CA LYS A 46 6.04 12.94 -2.60
C LYS A 46 5.87 11.56 -1.97
N ALA A 47 4.63 11.18 -1.68
CA ALA A 47 4.33 9.83 -1.21
C ALA A 47 4.73 8.78 -2.25
N GLU A 48 4.50 9.07 -3.54
CA GLU A 48 4.93 8.23 -4.65
C GLU A 48 6.46 8.10 -4.69
N GLU A 49 7.19 9.21 -4.71
CA GLU A 49 8.66 9.22 -4.72
C GLU A 49 9.21 8.38 -3.55
N LEU A 50 8.66 8.60 -2.35
CA LEU A 50 9.04 7.86 -1.15
C LEU A 50 8.80 6.35 -1.30
N TYR A 51 7.59 5.94 -1.64
CA TYR A 51 7.27 4.51 -1.72
C TYR A 51 7.98 3.83 -2.90
N MET A 52 8.26 4.52 -4.01
CA MET A 52 9.09 3.98 -5.09
C MET A 52 10.53 3.73 -4.62
N ALA A 53 11.15 4.68 -3.92
CA ALA A 53 12.50 4.51 -3.37
C ALA A 53 12.57 3.39 -2.32
N LEU A 54 11.53 3.23 -1.50
CA LEU A 54 11.42 2.12 -0.57
C LEU A 54 11.26 0.78 -1.30
N LEU A 55 10.49 0.75 -2.39
CA LEU A 55 10.27 -0.47 -3.18
C LEU A 55 11.57 -0.97 -3.82
N GLU A 56 12.42 -0.05 -4.31
CA GLU A 56 13.73 -0.37 -4.86
C GLU A 56 14.67 -1.00 -3.83
N GLN A 57 14.59 -0.55 -2.57
CA GLN A 57 15.44 -1.00 -1.47
C GLN A 57 14.87 -2.19 -0.69
N ALA A 58 13.64 -2.60 -0.96
CA ALA A 58 12.96 -3.66 -0.22
C ALA A 58 13.74 -4.98 -0.30
N SER A 59 14.18 -5.47 0.86
CA SER A 59 15.01 -6.67 0.98
C SER A 59 14.22 -7.98 0.88
N ASP A 60 12.91 -7.93 1.13
CA ASP A 60 12.06 -9.11 1.15
C ASP A 60 10.68 -8.88 0.51
N ASP A 61 10.00 -10.00 0.28
CA ASP A 61 8.68 -10.03 -0.35
C ASP A 61 7.58 -9.42 0.52
N SER A 62 7.72 -9.44 1.85
CA SER A 62 6.73 -8.84 2.75
C SER A 62 6.73 -7.32 2.59
N ASP A 63 7.91 -6.70 2.62
CA ASP A 63 8.09 -5.27 2.39
C ASP A 63 7.65 -4.88 0.98
N ARG A 64 8.07 -5.64 -0.05
CA ARG A 64 7.64 -5.39 -1.44
C ARG A 64 6.12 -5.42 -1.58
N ALA A 65 5.45 -6.39 -0.96
CA ALA A 65 3.99 -6.49 -0.99
C ALA A 65 3.34 -5.31 -0.28
N TYR A 66 3.84 -4.92 0.90
CA TYR A 66 3.32 -3.78 1.64
C TYR A 66 3.46 -2.47 0.86
N ILE A 67 4.67 -2.19 0.37
CA ILE A 67 4.99 -0.96 -0.35
C ILE A 67 4.21 -0.89 -1.68
N SER A 68 4.10 -2.00 -2.41
CA SER A 68 3.27 -2.06 -3.62
C SER A 68 1.81 -1.73 -3.30
N ASN A 69 1.25 -2.23 -2.20
CA ASN A 69 -0.11 -1.85 -1.80
C ASN A 69 -0.20 -0.35 -1.50
N MET A 70 0.78 0.24 -0.80
CA MET A 70 0.81 1.69 -0.54
C MET A 70 0.86 2.52 -1.83
N LEU A 71 1.67 2.13 -2.83
CA LEU A 71 1.68 2.76 -4.15
C LEU A 71 0.31 2.67 -4.83
N GLY A 72 -0.42 1.55 -4.64
CA GLY A 72 -1.80 1.43 -5.09
C GLY A 72 -2.73 2.52 -4.52
N TRP A 73 -2.61 2.83 -3.22
CA TRP A 73 -3.36 3.93 -2.60
C TRP A 73 -2.94 5.30 -3.12
N VAL A 74 -1.63 5.54 -3.27
CA VAL A 74 -1.10 6.79 -3.83
C VAL A 74 -1.67 7.04 -5.24
N LYS A 75 -1.57 6.04 -6.12
CA LYS A 75 -2.07 6.15 -7.51
C LYS A 75 -3.57 6.37 -7.56
N ARG A 76 -4.33 5.71 -6.68
CA ARG A 76 -5.77 5.93 -6.57
C ARG A 76 -6.09 7.37 -6.16
N ASP A 77 -5.36 7.92 -5.20
CA ASP A 77 -5.56 9.29 -4.73
C ASP A 77 -5.12 10.35 -5.77
N GLN A 78 -4.17 10.00 -6.65
CA GLN A 78 -3.83 10.77 -7.86
C GLN A 78 -4.85 10.59 -9.01
N GLY A 79 -5.83 9.70 -8.88
CA GLY A 79 -6.80 9.39 -9.93
C GLY A 79 -6.28 8.47 -11.05
N GLN A 80 -5.09 7.89 -10.88
CA GLN A 80 -4.46 6.94 -11.80
C GLN A 80 -4.92 5.50 -11.47
N TYR A 81 -6.19 5.20 -11.76
CA TYR A 81 -6.84 3.98 -11.30
C TYR A 81 -6.24 2.69 -11.89
N GLU A 82 -5.83 2.69 -13.15
CA GLU A 82 -5.23 1.52 -13.79
C GLU A 82 -3.89 1.15 -13.16
N GLU A 83 -3.06 2.16 -12.86
CA GLU A 83 -1.80 1.98 -12.13
C GLU A 83 -2.07 1.51 -10.69
N ALA A 84 -3.09 2.07 -10.03
CA ALA A 84 -3.49 1.65 -8.69
C ALA A 84 -3.89 0.17 -8.63
N VAL A 85 -4.66 -0.31 -9.62
CA VAL A 85 -4.99 -1.74 -9.75
C VAL A 85 -3.71 -2.56 -9.93
N ALA A 86 -2.82 -2.16 -10.83
CA ALA A 86 -1.58 -2.91 -11.12
C ALA A 86 -0.71 -3.09 -9.86
N PHE A 87 -0.55 -2.04 -9.05
CA PHE A 87 0.18 -2.08 -7.80
C PHE A 87 -0.49 -2.96 -6.73
N CYS A 88 -1.81 -2.87 -6.59
CA CYS A 88 -2.57 -3.74 -5.69
C CYS A 88 -2.49 -5.22 -6.12
N GLU A 89 -2.55 -5.51 -7.42
CA GLU A 89 -2.40 -6.86 -7.97
C GLU A 89 -0.97 -7.41 -7.78
N GLN A 90 0.05 -6.56 -7.91
CA GLN A 90 1.43 -6.93 -7.59
C GLN A 90 1.56 -7.35 -6.12
N SER A 91 1.01 -6.56 -5.19
CA SER A 91 0.98 -6.90 -3.77
C SER A 91 0.24 -8.21 -3.50
N LEU A 92 -0.95 -8.38 -4.09
CA LEU A 92 -1.74 -9.61 -3.98
C LEU A 92 -0.95 -10.83 -4.47
N LYS A 93 -0.29 -10.73 -5.64
CA LYS A 93 0.51 -11.82 -6.22
C LYS A 93 1.66 -12.22 -5.31
N ILE A 94 2.32 -11.28 -4.66
CA ILE A 94 3.39 -11.58 -3.71
C ILE A 94 2.82 -12.30 -2.48
N LYS A 95 1.73 -11.76 -1.89
CA LYS A 95 1.07 -12.39 -0.74
C LYS A 95 0.54 -13.79 -1.05
N GLN A 96 0.02 -14.04 -2.24
CA GLN A 96 -0.44 -15.38 -2.65
C GLN A 96 0.69 -16.41 -2.75
N LYS A 97 1.95 -15.99 -2.93
CA LYS A 97 3.10 -16.90 -2.92
C LYS A 97 3.52 -17.28 -1.50
N THR A 98 3.33 -16.39 -0.54
CA THR A 98 3.86 -16.54 0.83
C THR A 98 2.81 -16.97 1.84
N LEU A 99 1.52 -16.74 1.57
CA LEU A 99 0.43 -17.00 2.50
C LEU A 99 -0.46 -18.18 2.05
N PRO A 100 -1.10 -18.89 2.99
CA PRO A 100 -2.17 -19.83 2.68
C PRO A 100 -3.32 -19.17 1.92
N LYS A 101 -4.02 -19.95 1.08
CA LYS A 101 -5.11 -19.45 0.22
C LYS A 101 -6.27 -18.80 0.96
N ASP A 102 -6.48 -19.17 2.22
CA ASP A 102 -7.58 -18.69 3.07
C ASP A 102 -7.07 -17.69 4.14
N ASP A 103 -5.88 -17.11 3.96
CA ASP A 103 -5.33 -16.09 4.86
C ASP A 103 -6.12 -14.77 4.80
N PRO A 104 -6.58 -14.20 5.93
CA PRO A 104 -7.34 -12.93 5.95
C PRO A 104 -6.63 -11.74 5.30
N SER A 105 -5.30 -11.76 5.20
CA SER A 105 -4.53 -10.73 4.51
C SER A 105 -4.82 -10.71 3.01
N LEU A 106 -5.17 -11.85 2.41
CA LEU A 106 -5.59 -11.92 1.01
C LEU A 106 -6.97 -11.29 0.81
N ALA A 107 -7.89 -11.46 1.76
CA ALA A 107 -9.19 -10.79 1.73
C ALA A 107 -9.04 -9.26 1.72
N THR A 108 -8.14 -8.74 2.57
CA THR A 108 -7.81 -7.31 2.59
C THR A 108 -7.32 -6.82 1.22
N MET A 109 -6.45 -7.59 0.55
CA MET A 109 -5.96 -7.22 -0.77
C MET A 109 -7.05 -7.22 -1.85
N TYR A 110 -7.94 -8.22 -1.85
CA TYR A 110 -9.08 -8.23 -2.75
C TYR A 110 -10.01 -7.04 -2.51
N ASN A 111 -10.28 -6.68 -1.25
CA ASN A 111 -11.05 -5.47 -0.92
C ASN A 111 -10.38 -4.18 -1.40
N ASN A 112 -9.05 -4.08 -1.34
CA ASN A 112 -8.35 -2.90 -1.83
C ASN A 112 -8.51 -2.75 -3.35
N ILE A 113 -8.39 -3.85 -4.11
CA ILE A 113 -8.63 -3.85 -5.55
C ILE A 113 -10.09 -3.49 -5.87
N ALA A 114 -11.05 -4.04 -5.10
CA ALA A 114 -12.46 -3.70 -5.24
C ALA A 114 -12.72 -2.21 -5.03
N GLN A 115 -12.08 -1.59 -4.02
CA GLN A 115 -12.20 -0.15 -3.78
C GLN A 115 -11.66 0.69 -4.94
N VAL A 116 -10.57 0.27 -5.58
CA VAL A 116 -10.05 0.98 -6.77
C VAL A 116 -11.04 0.88 -7.93
N TYR A 117 -11.58 -0.30 -8.22
CA TYR A 117 -12.60 -0.46 -9.26
C TYR A 117 -13.89 0.31 -8.95
N ASN A 118 -14.29 0.38 -7.67
CA ASN A 118 -15.42 1.20 -7.26
C ASN A 118 -15.17 2.70 -7.55
N ASN A 119 -13.98 3.21 -7.25
CA ASN A 119 -13.62 4.59 -7.55
C ASN A 119 -13.55 4.86 -9.07
N MET A 120 -13.21 3.85 -9.86
CA MET A 120 -13.24 3.91 -11.33
C MET A 120 -14.67 3.85 -11.90
N GLY A 121 -15.66 3.45 -11.10
CA GLY A 121 -17.04 3.22 -11.54
C GLY A 121 -17.29 1.84 -12.19
N ASP A 122 -16.30 0.95 -12.17
CA ASP A 122 -16.44 -0.44 -12.63
C ASP A 122 -17.00 -1.30 -11.49
N TYR A 123 -18.30 -1.12 -11.22
CA TYR A 123 -18.97 -1.81 -10.13
C TYR A 123 -19.04 -3.32 -10.31
N SER A 124 -19.01 -3.81 -11.56
CA SER A 124 -19.00 -5.25 -11.86
C SER A 124 -17.72 -5.90 -11.38
N LYS A 125 -16.56 -5.31 -11.69
CA LYS A 125 -15.29 -5.80 -11.15
C LYS A 125 -15.16 -5.55 -9.65
N ALA A 126 -15.63 -4.42 -9.14
CA ALA A 126 -15.64 -4.16 -7.71
C ALA A 126 -16.38 -5.28 -6.95
N LEU A 127 -17.57 -5.67 -7.44
CA LEU A 127 -18.34 -6.77 -6.86
C LEU A 127 -17.60 -8.11 -6.92
N GLU A 128 -16.99 -8.46 -8.06
CA GLU A 128 -16.22 -9.70 -8.21
C GLU A 128 -15.10 -9.81 -7.16
N PHE A 129 -14.37 -8.71 -6.94
CA PHE A 129 -13.29 -8.68 -5.95
C PHE A 129 -13.81 -8.66 -4.51
N CYS A 130 -14.93 -8.00 -4.22
CA CYS A 130 -15.61 -8.10 -2.93
C CYS A 130 -16.04 -9.54 -2.61
N GLU A 131 -16.57 -10.27 -3.59
CA GLU A 131 -16.96 -11.69 -3.41
C GLU A 131 -15.75 -12.57 -3.09
N LYS A 132 -14.61 -12.35 -3.75
CA LYS A 132 -13.35 -13.07 -3.45
C LYS A 132 -12.89 -12.81 -2.02
N SER A 133 -12.96 -11.56 -1.56
CA SER A 133 -12.64 -11.18 -0.19
C SER A 133 -13.58 -11.84 0.83
N HIS A 134 -14.89 -11.76 0.59
CA HIS A 134 -15.91 -12.36 1.46
C HIS A 134 -15.69 -13.87 1.63
N LYS A 135 -15.43 -14.58 0.53
CA LYS A 135 -15.23 -16.04 0.52
C LYS A 135 -14.03 -16.50 1.35
N ILE A 136 -13.00 -15.66 1.49
CA ILE A 136 -11.86 -15.94 2.37
C ILE A 136 -12.25 -15.70 3.84
N ASN A 137 -12.90 -14.58 4.13
CA ASN A 137 -13.35 -14.27 5.49
C ASN A 137 -14.35 -15.29 6.03
N GLU A 138 -15.26 -15.82 5.19
CA GLU A 138 -16.20 -16.88 5.56
C GLU A 138 -15.50 -18.18 6.01
N LYS A 139 -14.33 -18.49 5.43
CA LYS A 139 -13.57 -19.68 5.81
C LYS A 139 -12.65 -19.43 7.01
N ALA A 140 -12.15 -18.21 7.15
CA ALA A 140 -11.28 -17.82 8.25
C ALA A 140 -12.04 -17.67 9.58
N LEU A 141 -13.33 -17.34 9.52
CA LEU A 141 -14.21 -17.28 10.68
C LEU A 141 -14.89 -18.64 10.87
N PRO A 142 -14.59 -19.43 11.92
CA PRO A 142 -15.38 -20.62 12.20
C PRO A 142 -16.84 -20.20 12.44
N SER A 143 -17.78 -20.94 11.85
CA SER A 143 -19.22 -20.66 11.76
C SER A 143 -20.00 -20.58 13.09
N ASN A 144 -19.32 -20.31 14.21
CA ASN A 144 -19.85 -20.30 15.57
C ASN A 144 -19.45 -19.02 16.34
N HIS A 145 -19.62 -17.85 15.74
CA HIS A 145 -19.76 -16.64 16.56
C HIS A 145 -21.27 -16.32 16.69
N PRO A 146 -21.85 -16.42 17.91
CA PRO A 146 -23.28 -16.23 18.16
C PRO A 146 -23.77 -14.81 17.89
#